data_AF-A0ABD1KG20-F1
#
_entry.id   AF-A0ABD1KG20-F1
#
_cell.length_a   1.000
_cell.length_b   1.000
_cell.length_c   1.000
_cell.angle_alpha   90.00
_cell.angle_beta   90.00
_cell.angle_gamma   90.00
#
_symmetry.space_group_name_H-M   'P 1'
#
loop_
_entity.id
_entity.type
_entity.pdbx_description
1 polymer ?
#
loop_
_entity_poly.entity_id
_entity_poly.type
_entity_poly.pdbx_seq_one_letter_code
_entity_poly.pdbx_strand_id
1 'polypeptide(L)'
;MDFHRLAGICALLHWRRTRRRTQRRFWVHPIRQSRKAHGEFHRLIQELRFDDALFQQYFRLNKAEFDRLLTKLGPVLTRRTTSREPIGAAERLAICLRYLATGDSFTTIGFSYRVGACTVGIIVEEVCRAVWGGLVDDFMPVPTKQDWKCIAQGFLERWNFPNCLGSIDGKHVVIQAPPNSGSLFHNYKGAYSIVLLAVVDAEYRFRVIDVGGYGCNSDGRTLANSVFGQAPQDGTLDLPEDSRNVAAEGYGSLPYAFMGDAFYALYFPLPMHNEAFPLRRNLLRPFPGRQLPRDKRIFNYRLRRSRLTVECAFGIISSQWRMYRRVLGIGPEKAELCVKATCILHNYLRMVEGGRSHQRPSQDEASAALLEAPRAGSNNATREDIRCRERYMMYFTNEGVVPWQHHVV
;
A
#
# COMPACT_ATOMS: atom_id res chain seq x y z
N MET A 1 -25.97 -39.43 -35.41
CA MET A 1 -24.49 -39.35 -35.28
C MET A 1 -24.10 -40.20 -34.08
N ASP A 2 -23.38 -41.29 -34.31
CA ASP A 2 -23.11 -42.32 -33.29
C ASP A 2 -22.23 -41.81 -32.15
N PHE A 3 -22.76 -41.94 -30.93
CA PHE A 3 -22.09 -41.57 -29.67
C PHE A 3 -20.70 -42.22 -29.54
N HIS A 4 -20.53 -43.44 -30.06
CA HIS A 4 -19.26 -44.16 -30.08
C HIS A 4 -18.19 -43.50 -30.95
N ARG A 5 -18.56 -42.85 -32.07
CA ARG A 5 -17.61 -42.12 -32.92
C ARG A 5 -17.13 -40.83 -32.26
N LEU A 6 -18.04 -40.11 -31.58
CA LEU A 6 -17.70 -38.93 -30.79
C LEU A 6 -16.79 -39.27 -29.60
N ALA A 7 -17.09 -40.36 -28.88
CA ALA A 7 -16.25 -40.84 -27.79
C ALA A 7 -14.84 -41.24 -28.27
N GLY A 8 -14.74 -41.92 -29.42
CA GLY A 8 -13.47 -42.28 -30.04
C GLY A 8 -12.64 -41.06 -30.46
N ILE A 9 -13.27 -40.04 -31.06
CA ILE A 9 -12.59 -38.79 -31.44
C ILE A 9 -12.13 -38.03 -30.20
N CYS A 10 -12.96 -37.92 -29.16
CA CYS A 10 -12.60 -37.28 -27.91
C CYS A 10 -11.43 -37.99 -27.21
N ALA A 11 -11.43 -39.32 -27.17
CA ALA A 11 -10.34 -40.11 -26.61
C ALA A 11 -9.03 -39.93 -27.42
N LEU A 12 -9.12 -39.88 -28.75
CA LEU A 12 -7.96 -39.71 -29.63
C LEU A 12 -7.39 -38.28 -29.57
N LEU A 13 -8.25 -37.26 -29.42
CA LEU A 13 -7.84 -35.88 -29.16
C LEU A 13 -7.24 -35.71 -27.76
N HIS A 14 -7.81 -36.37 -26.74
CA HIS A 14 -7.25 -36.41 -25.39
C HIS A 14 -5.88 -37.09 -25.38
N TRP A 15 -5.74 -38.25 -26.04
CA TRP A 15 -4.49 -38.98 -26.21
C TRP A 15 -3.44 -38.18 -27.00
N ARG A 16 -3.84 -37.49 -28.07
CA ARG A 16 -2.93 -36.56 -28.81
C ARG A 16 -2.52 -35.37 -27.95
N ARG A 17 -3.41 -34.83 -27.10
CA ARG A 17 -3.08 -33.76 -26.13
C ARG A 17 -2.12 -34.25 -25.05
N THR A 18 -2.30 -35.45 -24.51
CA THR A 18 -1.42 -36.00 -23.46
C THR A 18 -0.05 -36.41 -24.02
N ARG A 19 0.04 -36.95 -25.24
CA ARG A 19 1.32 -37.25 -25.93
C ARG A 19 2.06 -36.01 -26.44
N ARG A 20 1.39 -34.88 -26.65
CA ARG A 20 2.04 -33.59 -26.95
C ARG A 20 2.73 -32.96 -25.72
N ARG A 21 2.77 -33.63 -24.56
CA ARG A 21 3.79 -33.33 -23.55
C ARG A 21 5.14 -33.72 -24.12
N THR A 22 5.79 -32.77 -24.77
CA THR A 22 7.17 -32.87 -25.26
C THR A 22 8.03 -33.54 -24.20
N GLN A 23 8.72 -34.63 -24.56
CA GLN A 23 9.75 -35.20 -23.69
C GLN A 23 10.70 -34.07 -23.30
N ARG A 24 10.90 -33.89 -21.99
CA ARG A 24 11.77 -32.82 -21.49
C ARG A 24 13.19 -33.11 -21.97
N ARG A 25 13.71 -32.29 -22.88
CA ARG A 25 15.09 -32.39 -23.38
C ARG A 25 16.13 -32.38 -22.26
N PHE A 26 15.82 -31.66 -21.17
CA PHE A 26 16.65 -31.62 -19.96
C PHE A 26 15.77 -31.73 -18.72
N TRP A 27 16.23 -32.51 -17.73
CA TRP A 27 15.62 -32.54 -16.39
C TRP A 27 15.81 -31.20 -15.65
N VAL A 28 17.01 -30.62 -15.78
CA VAL A 28 17.38 -29.24 -15.41
C VAL A 28 18.33 -28.71 -16.48
N HIS A 29 18.05 -27.53 -17.01
CA HIS A 29 18.89 -26.91 -18.04
C HIS A 29 20.32 -26.68 -17.52
N PRO A 30 21.40 -26.95 -18.29
CA PRO A 30 22.79 -26.84 -17.84
C PRO A 30 23.15 -25.50 -17.18
N ILE A 31 22.69 -24.38 -17.74
CA ILE A 31 22.87 -23.03 -17.17
C ILE A 31 22.36 -22.92 -15.72
N ARG A 32 21.30 -23.66 -15.36
CA ARG A 32 20.71 -23.66 -14.03
C ARG A 32 21.37 -24.66 -13.09
N GLN A 33 22.09 -25.66 -13.62
CA GLN A 33 22.88 -26.57 -12.79
C GLN A 33 24.05 -25.84 -12.15
N SER A 34 24.60 -24.83 -12.83
CA SER A 34 25.64 -23.94 -12.29
C SER A 34 25.13 -22.79 -11.41
N ARG A 35 23.93 -22.92 -10.80
CA ARG A 35 23.37 -21.92 -9.87
C ARG A 35 24.33 -21.61 -8.72
N LYS A 36 24.89 -22.63 -8.06
CA LYS A 36 25.82 -22.46 -6.93
C LYS A 36 27.12 -21.77 -7.31
N ALA A 37 27.57 -21.92 -8.56
CA ALA A 37 28.84 -21.35 -9.03
C ALA A 37 28.67 -19.91 -9.56
N HIS A 38 27.55 -19.59 -10.20
CA HIS A 38 27.40 -18.38 -11.00
C HIS A 38 26.09 -17.63 -10.78
N GLY A 39 25.22 -18.06 -9.87
CA GLY A 39 24.02 -17.32 -9.51
C GLY A 39 24.37 -16.11 -8.65
N GLU A 40 23.66 -14.99 -8.85
CA GLU A 40 23.91 -13.74 -8.11
C GLU A 40 23.93 -13.94 -6.58
N PHE A 41 23.09 -14.82 -6.04
CA PHE A 41 23.06 -15.11 -4.61
C PHE A 41 24.37 -15.69 -4.05
N HIS A 42 25.04 -16.54 -4.82
CA HIS A 42 26.27 -17.23 -4.40
C HIS A 42 27.55 -16.45 -4.75
N ARG A 43 27.44 -15.39 -5.57
CA ARG A 43 28.55 -14.54 -6.00
C ARG A 43 28.33 -13.11 -5.55
N LEU A 44 27.69 -12.29 -6.38
CA LEU A 44 27.46 -10.86 -6.15
C LEU A 44 26.94 -10.56 -4.75
N ILE A 45 25.93 -11.28 -4.25
CA ILE A 45 25.35 -11.00 -2.92
C ILE A 45 26.33 -11.28 -1.78
N GLN A 46 27.24 -12.25 -1.94
CA GLN A 46 28.30 -12.49 -0.94
C GLN A 46 29.30 -11.34 -0.91
N GLU A 47 29.63 -10.75 -2.08
CA GLU A 47 30.48 -9.57 -2.19
C GLU A 47 29.77 -8.33 -1.59
N LEU A 48 28.49 -8.13 -1.91
CA LEU A 48 27.68 -7.03 -1.37
C LEU A 48 27.55 -7.08 0.16
N ARG A 49 27.65 -8.25 0.79
CA ARG A 49 27.60 -8.37 2.27
C ARG A 49 28.78 -7.71 2.99
N PHE A 50 29.81 -7.28 2.25
CA PHE A 50 30.95 -6.51 2.77
C PHE A 50 30.81 -5.00 2.58
N ASP A 51 29.82 -4.54 1.81
CA ASP A 51 29.53 -3.11 1.58
C ASP A 51 28.05 -2.83 1.84
N ASP A 52 27.76 -2.28 3.03
CA ASP A 52 26.38 -2.02 3.47
C ASP A 52 25.65 -1.02 2.56
N ALA A 53 26.35 -0.05 1.96
CA ALA A 53 25.74 0.95 1.08
C ALA A 53 25.30 0.31 -0.24
N LEU A 54 26.16 -0.50 -0.86
CA LEU A 54 25.80 -1.25 -2.06
C LEU A 54 24.74 -2.32 -1.78
N PHE A 55 24.79 -2.98 -0.62
CA PHE A 55 23.77 -3.92 -0.18
C PHE A 55 22.40 -3.23 -0.05
N GLN A 56 22.37 -2.05 0.59
CA GLN A 56 21.16 -1.24 0.73
C GLN A 56 20.66 -0.71 -0.62
N GLN A 57 21.55 -0.33 -1.53
CA GLN A 57 21.16 0.04 -2.89
C GLN A 57 20.53 -1.13 -3.64
N TYR A 58 21.04 -2.35 -3.43
CA TYR A 58 20.57 -3.55 -4.11
C TYR A 58 19.23 -4.07 -3.57
N PHE A 59 19.07 -4.15 -2.24
CA PHE A 59 17.90 -4.73 -1.56
C PHE A 59 16.91 -3.72 -0.98
N ARG A 60 17.29 -2.43 -0.89
CA ARG A 60 16.53 -1.37 -0.20
C ARG A 60 16.41 -1.59 1.31
N LEU A 61 17.31 -2.41 1.84
CA LEU A 61 17.43 -2.85 3.23
C LEU A 61 18.93 -2.97 3.53
N ASN A 62 19.37 -2.57 4.72
CA ASN A 62 20.73 -2.85 5.15
C ASN A 62 20.91 -4.34 5.52
N LYS A 63 22.16 -4.77 5.70
CA LYS A 63 22.50 -6.17 6.00
C LYS A 63 21.87 -6.66 7.31
N ALA A 64 21.92 -5.84 8.37
CA ALA A 64 21.37 -6.20 9.67
C ALA A 64 19.85 -6.40 9.61
N GLU A 65 19.14 -5.56 8.87
CA GLU A 65 17.71 -5.68 8.62
C GLU A 65 17.37 -6.94 7.84
N PHE A 66 18.17 -7.26 6.81
CA PHE A 66 18.00 -8.48 6.03
C PHE A 66 18.20 -9.72 6.91
N ASP A 67 19.26 -9.76 7.72
CA ASP A 67 19.57 -10.93 8.56
C ASP A 67 18.55 -11.09 9.71
N ARG A 68 18.02 -9.99 10.27
CA ARG A 68 16.89 -10.02 11.22
C ARG A 68 15.61 -10.54 10.57
N LEU A 69 15.29 -10.05 9.38
CA LEU A 69 14.13 -10.51 8.61
C LEU A 69 14.26 -12.01 8.27
N LEU A 70 15.45 -12.44 7.87
CA LEU A 70 15.75 -13.84 7.59
C LEU A 70 15.62 -14.72 8.84
N THR A 71 16.03 -14.23 10.00
CA THR A 71 15.89 -14.99 11.26
C THR A 71 14.42 -15.26 11.56
N LYS A 72 13.55 -14.28 11.33
CA LYS A 72 12.12 -14.41 11.60
C LYS A 72 11.38 -15.24 10.55
N LEU A 73 11.69 -15.06 9.27
CA LEU A 73 11.01 -15.73 8.15
C LEU A 73 11.63 -17.08 7.78
N GLY A 74 12.89 -17.32 8.16
CA GLY A 74 13.68 -18.50 7.82
C GLY A 74 12.97 -19.83 8.10
N PRO A 75 12.37 -20.04 9.28
CA PRO A 75 11.64 -21.27 9.60
C PRO A 75 10.47 -21.55 8.65
N VAL A 76 9.75 -20.50 8.22
CA VAL A 76 8.60 -20.61 7.30
C VAL A 76 9.04 -20.82 5.85
N LEU A 77 10.17 -20.22 5.46
CA LEU A 77 10.69 -20.28 4.10
C LEU A 77 11.53 -21.53 3.80
N THR A 78 12.00 -22.22 4.83
CA THR A 78 12.83 -23.41 4.69
C THR A 78 11.99 -24.56 4.14
N ARG A 79 12.46 -25.16 3.04
CA ARG A 79 11.80 -26.31 2.41
C ARG A 79 12.53 -27.58 2.78
N ARG A 80 11.76 -28.66 2.99
CA ARG A 80 12.32 -30.00 3.17
C ARG A 80 12.86 -30.49 1.83
N THR A 81 14.04 -31.10 1.86
CA THR A 81 14.60 -31.79 0.71
C THR A 81 13.71 -32.98 0.39
N THR A 82 13.18 -33.03 -0.82
CA THR A 82 12.52 -34.22 -1.36
C THR A 82 13.49 -34.89 -2.33
N SER A 83 13.31 -34.71 -3.63
CA SER A 83 14.19 -35.29 -4.66
C SER A 83 15.26 -34.31 -5.17
N ARG A 84 15.15 -33.03 -4.84
CA ARG A 84 16.09 -31.97 -5.22
C ARG A 84 16.44 -31.15 -4.00
N GLU A 85 17.69 -30.70 -3.92
CA GLU A 85 18.10 -29.69 -2.95
C GLU A 85 17.29 -28.41 -3.20
N PRO A 86 16.51 -27.95 -2.20
CA PRO A 86 15.67 -26.77 -2.36
C PRO A 86 16.52 -25.50 -2.44
N ILE A 87 15.91 -24.43 -2.95
CA ILE A 87 16.48 -23.08 -2.84
C ILE A 87 16.39 -22.68 -1.36
N GLY A 88 17.51 -22.27 -0.76
CA GLY A 88 17.58 -21.96 0.66
C GLY A 88 16.75 -20.72 1.04
N ALA A 89 16.36 -20.60 2.31
CA ALA A 89 15.51 -19.49 2.78
C ALA A 89 16.11 -18.10 2.47
N ALA A 90 17.42 -17.94 2.67
CA ALA A 90 18.14 -16.69 2.37
C ALA A 90 18.10 -16.33 0.88
N GLU A 91 18.29 -17.32 -0.01
CA GLU A 91 18.24 -17.12 -1.46
C GLU A 91 16.82 -16.77 -1.92
N ARG A 92 15.81 -17.43 -1.34
CA ARG A 92 14.39 -17.13 -1.61
C ARG A 92 14.02 -15.71 -1.19
N LEU A 93 14.46 -15.30 0.00
CA LEU A 93 14.25 -13.94 0.50
C LEU A 93 14.93 -12.91 -0.41
N ALA A 94 16.18 -13.15 -0.81
CA ALA A 94 16.91 -12.28 -1.73
C ALA A 94 16.20 -12.12 -3.09
N ILE A 95 15.72 -13.22 -3.69
CA ILE A 95 14.97 -13.20 -4.96
C ILE A 95 13.71 -12.33 -4.83
N CYS A 96 12.94 -12.51 -3.74
CA CYS A 96 11.72 -11.74 -3.53
C CYS A 96 12.01 -10.25 -3.31
N LEU A 97 12.94 -9.91 -2.41
CA LEU A 97 13.32 -8.52 -2.15
C LEU A 97 13.86 -7.85 -3.40
N ARG A 98 14.61 -8.57 -4.24
CA ARG A 98 15.09 -8.04 -5.51
C ARG A 98 13.93 -7.67 -6.44
N TYR A 99 12.90 -8.51 -6.51
CA TYR A 99 11.69 -8.19 -7.26
C TYR A 99 10.99 -6.94 -6.72
N LEU A 100 10.74 -6.86 -5.41
CA LEU A 100 10.07 -5.69 -4.80
C LEU A 100 10.89 -4.40 -4.99
N ALA A 101 12.22 -4.48 -4.84
CA ALA A 101 13.13 -3.35 -4.96
C ALA A 101 13.22 -2.78 -6.39
N THR A 102 12.96 -3.58 -7.42
CA THR A 102 13.18 -3.21 -8.83
C THR A 102 11.92 -3.19 -9.69
N GLY A 103 10.93 -4.04 -9.39
CA GLY A 103 9.81 -4.35 -10.27
C GLY A 103 10.22 -5.04 -11.57
N ASP A 104 11.33 -5.77 -11.59
CA ASP A 104 11.85 -6.41 -12.80
C ASP A 104 11.11 -7.69 -13.19
N SER A 105 11.24 -8.11 -14.44
CA SER A 105 10.57 -9.31 -14.92
C SER A 105 11.10 -10.57 -14.21
N PHE A 106 10.23 -11.53 -13.95
CA PHE A 106 10.64 -12.83 -13.39
C PHE A 106 11.65 -13.56 -14.28
N THR A 107 11.65 -13.28 -15.57
CA THR A 107 12.62 -13.82 -16.53
C THR A 107 14.00 -13.24 -16.28
N THR A 108 14.13 -11.92 -16.14
CA THR A 108 15.41 -11.25 -15.87
C THR A 108 16.00 -11.74 -14.55
N ILE A 109 15.21 -11.71 -13.47
CA ILE A 109 15.62 -12.22 -12.16
C ILE A 109 15.96 -13.72 -12.23
N GLY A 110 15.20 -14.48 -13.01
CA GLY A 110 15.46 -15.90 -13.22
C GLY A 110 16.81 -16.19 -13.88
N PHE A 111 17.21 -15.39 -14.88
CA PHE A 111 18.53 -15.51 -15.48
C PHE A 111 19.65 -15.13 -14.51
N SER A 112 19.52 -13.99 -13.85
CA SER A 112 20.45 -13.48 -12.82
C SER A 112 20.73 -14.49 -11.69
N TYR A 113 19.66 -15.04 -11.10
CA TYR A 113 19.75 -16.01 -10.01
C TYR A 113 19.86 -17.46 -10.51
N ARG A 114 19.87 -17.69 -11.83
CA ARG A 114 19.90 -19.02 -12.46
C ARG A 114 18.79 -19.96 -11.99
N VAL A 115 17.60 -19.41 -11.78
CA VAL A 115 16.37 -20.13 -11.42
C VAL A 115 15.33 -20.00 -12.54
N GLY A 116 14.30 -20.85 -12.53
CA GLY A 116 13.21 -20.73 -13.51
C GLY A 116 12.35 -19.49 -13.24
N ALA A 117 11.88 -18.80 -14.29
CA ALA A 117 10.98 -17.65 -14.12
C ALA A 117 9.71 -18.01 -13.33
N CYS A 118 9.11 -19.18 -13.59
CA CYS A 118 8.01 -19.70 -12.79
C CYS A 118 8.40 -19.93 -11.32
N THR A 119 9.63 -20.37 -11.07
CA THR A 119 10.16 -20.56 -9.71
C THR A 119 10.32 -19.22 -8.99
N VAL A 120 10.81 -18.17 -9.68
CA VAL A 120 10.83 -16.79 -9.12
C VAL A 120 9.42 -16.37 -8.75
N GLY A 121 8.45 -16.56 -9.65
CA GLY A 121 7.06 -16.19 -9.39
C GLY A 121 6.44 -16.92 -8.20
N ILE A 122 6.81 -18.18 -7.95
CA ILE A 122 6.38 -18.95 -6.77
C ILE A 122 7.08 -18.41 -5.51
N ILE A 123 8.39 -18.15 -5.59
CA ILE A 123 9.17 -17.61 -4.47
C ILE A 123 8.62 -16.27 -4.02
N VAL A 124 8.37 -15.34 -4.96
CA VAL A 124 7.81 -14.02 -4.65
C VAL A 124 6.48 -14.16 -3.91
N GLU A 125 5.59 -15.02 -4.39
CA GLU A 125 4.28 -15.24 -3.76
C GLU A 125 4.40 -15.79 -2.33
N GLU A 126 5.23 -16.82 -2.15
CA GLU A 126 5.41 -17.50 -0.87
C GLU A 126 6.14 -16.61 0.15
N VAL A 127 7.15 -15.86 -0.30
CA VAL A 127 7.87 -14.92 0.57
C VAL A 127 6.98 -13.74 0.94
N CYS A 128 6.20 -13.17 0.02
CA CYS A 128 5.25 -12.09 0.38
C CYS A 128 4.21 -12.56 1.40
N ARG A 129 3.68 -13.79 1.27
CA ARG A 129 2.79 -14.38 2.28
C ARG A 129 3.48 -14.55 3.64
N ALA A 130 4.72 -15.06 3.64
CA ALA A 130 5.49 -15.23 4.88
C ALA A 130 5.83 -13.89 5.53
N VAL A 131 6.19 -12.86 4.75
CA VAL A 131 6.41 -11.49 5.23
C VAL A 131 5.15 -10.97 5.90
N TRP A 132 3.99 -11.10 5.25
CA TRP A 132 2.73 -10.66 5.84
C TRP A 132 2.42 -11.39 7.15
N GLY A 133 2.33 -12.72 7.10
CA GLY A 133 1.95 -13.53 8.27
C GLY A 133 2.97 -13.50 9.40
N GLY A 134 4.24 -13.20 9.12
CA GLY A 134 5.29 -13.16 10.15
C GLY A 134 5.52 -11.78 10.77
N LEU A 135 5.00 -10.69 10.18
CA LEU A 135 5.28 -9.33 10.62
C LEU A 135 4.04 -8.48 10.91
N VAL A 136 2.85 -8.86 10.41
CA VAL A 136 1.64 -8.04 10.54
C VAL A 136 1.30 -7.75 12.00
N ASP A 137 1.39 -8.75 12.88
CA ASP A 137 1.00 -8.58 14.28
C ASP A 137 1.91 -7.62 15.06
N ASP A 138 3.19 -7.53 14.68
CA ASP A 138 4.16 -6.67 15.37
C ASP A 138 4.22 -5.26 14.79
N PHE A 139 4.07 -5.14 13.46
CA PHE A 139 4.33 -3.88 12.73
C PHE A 139 3.07 -3.21 12.20
N MET A 140 1.92 -3.89 12.21
CA MET A 140 0.62 -3.36 11.85
C MET A 140 -0.50 -4.08 12.64
N PRO A 141 -0.44 -4.12 13.98
CA PRO A 141 -1.51 -4.70 14.79
C PRO A 141 -2.82 -3.93 14.60
N VAL A 142 -3.93 -4.61 14.84
CA VAL A 142 -5.25 -3.97 14.90
C VAL A 142 -5.22 -2.90 16.01
N PRO A 143 -5.46 -1.61 15.70
CA PRO A 143 -5.29 -0.55 16.68
C PRO A 143 -6.34 -0.63 17.80
N THR A 144 -5.89 -0.46 19.04
CA THR A 144 -6.75 -0.37 20.24
C THR A 144 -7.20 1.08 20.49
N LYS A 145 -8.18 1.28 21.39
CA LYS A 145 -8.56 2.63 21.88
C LYS A 145 -7.36 3.44 22.39
N GLN A 146 -6.36 2.81 23.00
CA GLN A 146 -5.16 3.50 23.47
C GLN A 146 -4.24 3.89 22.29
N ASP A 147 -4.07 3.02 21.30
CA ASP A 147 -3.30 3.33 20.10
C ASP A 147 -3.88 4.52 19.34
N TRP A 148 -5.22 4.57 19.23
CA TRP A 148 -5.91 5.71 18.62
C TRP A 148 -5.64 7.04 19.34
N LYS A 149 -5.62 7.03 20.68
CA LYS A 149 -5.25 8.21 21.47
C LYS A 149 -3.79 8.62 21.23
N CYS A 150 -2.87 7.66 21.18
CA CYS A 150 -1.46 7.92 20.87
C CYS A 150 -1.28 8.50 19.46
N ILE A 151 -2.01 7.99 18.47
CA ILE A 151 -1.98 8.51 17.09
C ILE A 151 -2.51 9.95 17.06
N ALA A 152 -3.64 10.21 17.72
CA ALA A 152 -4.21 11.56 17.82
C ALA A 152 -3.26 12.56 18.49
N GLN A 153 -2.59 12.15 19.56
CA GLN A 153 -1.54 12.92 20.22
C GLN A 153 -0.41 13.26 19.23
N GLY A 154 0.10 12.29 18.48
CA GLY A 154 1.15 12.51 17.49
C GLY A 154 0.76 13.48 16.37
N PHE A 155 -0.50 13.46 15.93
CA PHE A 155 -1.01 14.46 14.97
C PHE A 155 -1.14 15.85 15.58
N LEU A 156 -1.54 15.96 16.85
CA LEU A 156 -1.59 17.24 17.54
C LEU A 156 -0.19 17.86 17.67
N GLU A 157 0.80 17.07 18.07
CA GLU A 157 2.18 17.53 18.28
C GLU A 157 2.90 17.88 16.99
N ARG A 158 2.83 17.02 15.96
CA ARG A 158 3.59 17.19 14.71
C ARG A 158 2.88 18.01 13.64
N TRP A 159 1.55 17.91 13.58
CA TRP A 159 0.73 18.47 12.49
C TRP A 159 -0.30 19.50 12.96
N ASN A 160 -0.37 19.74 14.28
CA ASN A 160 -1.32 20.65 14.92
C ASN A 160 -2.78 20.32 14.58
N PHE A 161 -3.10 19.03 14.46
CA PHE A 161 -4.47 18.58 14.20
C PHE A 161 -4.96 17.72 15.37
N PRO A 162 -5.90 18.20 16.21
CA PRO A 162 -6.39 17.45 17.37
C PRO A 162 -7.28 16.28 16.95
N ASN A 163 -7.29 15.23 17.77
CA ASN A 163 -8.19 14.06 17.62
C ASN A 163 -8.14 13.41 16.22
N CYS A 164 -7.04 13.57 15.49
CA CYS A 164 -6.84 12.96 14.19
C CYS A 164 -6.37 11.52 14.33
N LEU A 165 -7.19 10.58 13.88
CA LEU A 165 -6.89 9.15 13.95
C LEU A 165 -5.99 8.66 12.81
N GLY A 166 -5.77 9.48 11.79
CA GLY A 166 -5.01 9.12 10.61
C GLY A 166 -5.49 9.87 9.38
N SER A 167 -4.61 9.96 8.38
CA SER A 167 -4.98 10.40 7.05
C SER A 167 -5.31 9.19 6.17
N ILE A 168 -6.35 9.32 5.36
CA ILE A 168 -6.84 8.27 4.46
C ILE A 168 -6.70 8.74 3.03
N ASP A 169 -6.11 7.89 2.21
CA ASP A 169 -6.02 8.10 0.77
C ASP A 169 -5.82 6.76 0.05
N GLY A 170 -6.11 6.74 -1.25
CA GLY A 170 -5.89 5.59 -2.09
C GLY A 170 -4.81 5.80 -3.15
N LYS A 171 -4.14 4.70 -3.49
CA LYS A 171 -3.09 4.65 -4.51
C LYS A 171 -3.40 3.56 -5.52
N HIS A 172 -3.42 3.93 -6.81
CA HIS A 172 -3.44 2.95 -7.89
C HIS A 172 -2.07 2.29 -8.06
N VAL A 173 -2.04 0.96 -8.04
CA VAL A 173 -0.88 0.13 -8.38
C VAL A 173 -1.12 -0.43 -9.77
N VAL A 174 -0.33 0.03 -10.75
CA VAL A 174 -0.53 -0.28 -12.16
C VAL A 174 -0.12 -1.72 -12.45
N ILE A 175 -1.02 -2.48 -13.05
CA ILE A 175 -0.82 -3.86 -13.46
C ILE A 175 -1.00 -4.00 -14.97
N GLN A 176 -0.44 -5.06 -15.55
CA GLN A 176 -0.80 -5.46 -16.90
C GLN A 176 -2.25 -5.94 -16.92
N ALA A 177 -2.96 -5.64 -18.01
CA ALA A 177 -4.36 -6.03 -18.20
C ALA A 177 -4.56 -7.53 -17.90
N PRO A 178 -5.34 -7.89 -16.86
CA PRO A 178 -5.58 -9.29 -16.56
C PRO A 178 -6.41 -9.94 -17.70
N PRO A 179 -6.13 -11.20 -18.05
CA PRO A 179 -6.88 -11.89 -19.10
C PRO A 179 -8.36 -11.97 -18.74
N ASN A 180 -9.25 -11.72 -19.72
CA ASN A 180 -10.70 -11.80 -19.58
C ASN A 180 -11.30 -10.87 -18.49
N SER A 181 -10.62 -9.78 -18.12
CA SER A 181 -11.08 -8.88 -17.06
C SER A 181 -11.99 -7.73 -17.51
N GLY A 182 -12.16 -7.54 -18.83
CA GLY A 182 -12.91 -6.40 -19.36
C GLY A 182 -12.37 -5.07 -18.84
N SER A 183 -13.25 -4.19 -18.35
CA SER A 183 -12.88 -2.88 -17.79
C SER A 183 -12.76 -2.86 -16.26
N LEU A 184 -12.86 -4.01 -15.57
CA LEU A 184 -12.88 -4.06 -14.10
C LEU A 184 -11.65 -3.40 -13.47
N PHE A 185 -10.46 -3.72 -13.98
CA PHE A 185 -9.23 -3.10 -13.49
C PHE A 185 -8.84 -1.84 -14.27
N HIS A 186 -9.61 -1.47 -15.30
CA HIS A 186 -9.31 -0.32 -16.14
C HIS A 186 -9.68 0.98 -15.41
N ASN A 187 -8.66 1.76 -15.08
CA ASN A 187 -8.84 3.06 -14.46
C ASN A 187 -9.20 4.13 -15.50
N TYR A 188 -9.66 5.28 -15.00
CA TYR A 188 -10.08 6.41 -15.83
C TYR A 188 -8.96 7.04 -16.67
N LYS A 189 -7.69 6.73 -16.38
CA LYS A 189 -6.50 7.20 -17.11
C LYS A 189 -6.03 6.23 -18.19
N GLY A 190 -6.80 5.18 -18.48
CA GLY A 190 -6.48 4.25 -19.56
C GLY A 190 -5.52 3.13 -19.19
N ALA A 191 -5.23 2.93 -17.89
CA ALA A 191 -4.33 1.89 -17.40
C ALA A 191 -5.07 0.87 -16.52
N TYR A 192 -4.55 -0.34 -16.43
CA TYR A 192 -5.10 -1.37 -15.54
C TYR A 192 -4.43 -1.25 -14.16
N SER A 193 -5.17 -1.32 -13.06
CA SER A 193 -4.62 -1.16 -11.71
C SER A 193 -5.45 -1.84 -10.64
N ILE A 194 -4.81 -2.17 -9.51
CA ILE A 194 -5.49 -2.44 -8.24
C ILE A 194 -5.37 -1.22 -7.33
N VAL A 195 -6.35 -1.03 -6.44
CA VAL A 195 -6.36 0.06 -5.46
C VAL A 195 -5.77 -0.43 -4.14
N LEU A 196 -4.84 0.36 -3.60
CA LEU A 196 -4.38 0.31 -2.21
C LEU A 196 -5.03 1.49 -1.48
N LEU A 197 -5.97 1.23 -0.58
CA LEU A 197 -6.48 2.23 0.36
C LEU A 197 -5.72 2.11 1.67
N ALA A 198 -5.26 3.21 2.24
CA ALA A 198 -4.47 3.17 3.47
C ALA A 198 -4.83 4.27 4.45
N VAL A 199 -4.76 3.94 5.74
CA VAL A 199 -4.75 4.88 6.86
C VAL A 199 -3.33 5.00 7.38
N VAL A 200 -2.82 6.23 7.44
CA VAL A 200 -1.44 6.53 7.82
C VAL A 200 -1.42 7.44 9.04
N ASP A 201 -0.50 7.16 9.97
CA ASP A 201 -0.31 7.96 11.17
C ASP A 201 0.64 9.16 10.98
N ALA A 202 0.81 9.95 12.04
CA ALA A 202 1.67 11.14 12.04
C ALA A 202 3.16 10.85 11.77
N GLU A 203 3.60 9.59 11.87
CA GLU A 203 4.97 9.13 11.65
C GLU A 203 5.13 8.37 10.32
N TYR A 204 4.15 8.51 9.43
CA TYR A 204 4.13 7.89 8.11
C TYR A 204 4.05 6.35 8.15
N ARG A 205 3.54 5.76 9.24
CA ARG A 205 3.33 4.31 9.36
C ARG A 205 1.92 3.96 8.89
N PHE A 206 1.81 2.87 8.16
CA PHE A 206 0.52 2.31 7.76
C PHE A 206 -0.15 1.67 8.98
N ARG A 207 -1.37 2.07 9.31
CA ARG A 207 -2.14 1.53 10.43
C ARG A 207 -3.23 0.59 9.99
N VAL A 208 -3.85 0.91 8.87
CA VAL A 208 -4.83 0.04 8.21
C VAL A 208 -4.59 0.11 6.73
N ILE A 209 -4.66 -1.02 6.05
CA ILE A 209 -4.63 -1.08 4.59
C ILE A 209 -5.74 -1.99 4.08
N ASP A 210 -6.31 -1.62 2.93
CA ASP A 210 -7.13 -2.49 2.12
C ASP A 210 -6.56 -2.51 0.69
N VAL A 211 -6.39 -3.71 0.15
CA VAL A 211 -5.67 -3.94 -1.11
C VAL A 211 -6.47 -4.87 -1.98
N GLY A 212 -6.58 -4.54 -3.27
CA GLY A 212 -7.22 -5.39 -4.27
C GLY A 212 -8.53 -4.83 -4.82
N GLY A 213 -8.91 -3.62 -4.40
CA GLY A 213 -10.01 -2.89 -5.02
C GLY A 213 -9.82 -2.77 -6.54
N TYR A 214 -10.89 -2.94 -7.30
CA TYR A 214 -10.88 -2.80 -8.75
C TYR A 214 -10.42 -1.40 -9.16
N GLY A 215 -9.56 -1.29 -10.19
CA GLY A 215 -9.04 -0.01 -10.68
C GLY A 215 -10.10 0.96 -11.22
N CYS A 216 -11.33 0.49 -11.51
CA CYS A 216 -12.46 1.35 -11.84
C CYS A 216 -13.11 2.01 -10.60
N ASN A 217 -12.78 1.55 -9.39
CA ASN A 217 -13.36 2.07 -8.15
C ASN A 217 -12.67 3.37 -7.72
N SER A 218 -13.48 4.21 -7.09
CA SER A 218 -13.01 5.39 -6.37
C SER A 218 -12.50 5.06 -4.98
N ASP A 219 -11.82 6.01 -4.36
CA ASP A 219 -11.43 5.89 -2.95
C ASP A 219 -12.64 5.73 -2.03
N GLY A 220 -13.69 6.54 -2.22
CA GLY A 220 -14.90 6.43 -1.40
C GLY A 220 -15.68 5.13 -1.62
N ARG A 221 -15.67 4.56 -2.82
CA ARG A 221 -16.29 3.24 -3.09
C ARG A 221 -15.44 2.11 -2.51
N THR A 222 -14.12 2.21 -2.64
CA THR A 222 -13.19 1.26 -2.04
C THR A 222 -13.33 1.28 -0.52
N LEU A 223 -13.39 2.46 0.09
CA LEU A 223 -13.66 2.62 1.52
C LEU A 223 -15.01 2.01 1.91
N ALA A 224 -16.10 2.36 1.22
CA ALA A 224 -17.44 1.84 1.56
C ALA A 224 -17.53 0.30 1.48
N ASN A 225 -16.76 -0.33 0.59
CA ASN A 225 -16.71 -1.77 0.44
C ASN A 225 -15.67 -2.45 1.35
N SER A 226 -14.73 -1.69 1.90
CA SER A 226 -13.69 -2.19 2.80
C SER A 226 -14.26 -2.57 4.16
N VAL A 227 -13.68 -3.60 4.80
CA VAL A 227 -13.97 -3.95 6.19
C VAL A 227 -13.77 -2.73 7.10
N PHE A 228 -12.74 -1.92 6.81
CA PHE A 228 -12.45 -0.71 7.54
C PHE A 228 -13.52 0.39 7.39
N GLY A 229 -14.18 0.54 6.24
CA GLY A 229 -15.23 1.55 6.07
C GLY A 229 -16.60 1.13 6.63
N GLN A 230 -16.81 -0.16 6.87
CA GLN A 230 -17.98 -0.72 7.55
C GLN A 230 -17.80 -0.69 9.08
N ALA A 231 -16.58 -0.90 9.56
CA ALA A 231 -16.25 -0.96 10.98
C ALA A 231 -16.69 0.24 11.86
N PRO A 232 -16.73 1.51 11.39
CA PRO A 232 -17.26 2.62 12.17
C PRO A 232 -18.76 2.54 12.40
N GLN A 233 -19.51 1.92 11.46
CA GLN A 233 -20.97 1.72 11.59
C GLN A 233 -21.27 0.52 12.49
N ASP A 234 -20.41 -0.50 12.41
CA ASP A 234 -20.55 -1.74 13.20
C ASP A 234 -19.99 -1.61 14.63
N GLY A 235 -19.34 -0.49 14.96
CA GLY A 235 -18.74 -0.24 16.27
C GLY A 235 -17.50 -1.08 16.57
N THR A 236 -16.92 -1.75 15.56
CA THR A 236 -15.82 -2.71 15.73
C THR A 236 -14.43 -2.08 15.77
N LEU A 237 -14.33 -0.78 15.48
CA LEU A 237 -13.07 -0.03 15.41
C LEU A 237 -12.54 0.48 16.77
N ASP A 238 -13.26 0.20 17.86
CA ASP A 238 -12.92 0.59 19.25
C ASP A 238 -12.43 2.04 19.37
N LEU A 239 -13.18 2.96 18.75
CA LEU A 239 -12.81 4.37 18.73
C LEU A 239 -12.92 4.98 20.13
N PRO A 240 -12.01 5.89 20.51
CA PRO A 240 -12.16 6.63 21.74
C PRO A 240 -13.44 7.46 21.77
N GLU A 241 -14.05 7.58 22.94
CA GLU A 241 -15.13 8.54 23.17
C GLU A 241 -14.64 9.96 22.87
N ASP A 242 -15.55 10.81 22.40
CA ASP A 242 -15.25 12.20 22.09
C ASP A 242 -14.46 12.84 23.24
N SER A 243 -13.27 13.38 22.94
CA SER A 243 -12.53 14.07 23.97
C SER A 243 -13.23 15.39 24.27
N ARG A 244 -13.55 15.59 25.55
CA ARG A 244 -13.71 16.94 26.10
C ARG A 244 -12.31 17.56 26.09
N ASN A 245 -11.91 18.08 24.94
CA ASN A 245 -10.78 18.99 24.94
C ASN A 245 -11.19 20.19 25.80
N VAL A 246 -10.39 20.46 26.83
CA VAL A 246 -10.64 21.47 27.88
C VAL A 246 -10.84 22.87 27.29
N ALA A 247 -10.42 23.09 26.04
CA ALA A 247 -10.52 24.33 25.30
C ALA A 247 -11.60 24.21 24.22
N ALA A 248 -12.87 24.21 24.63
CA ALA A 248 -14.02 24.58 23.80
C ALA A 248 -15.18 24.92 24.75
N GLU A 249 -14.93 25.80 25.72
CA GLU A 249 -15.98 26.27 26.64
C GLU A 249 -17.05 27.02 25.84
N GLY A 250 -18.07 26.29 25.39
CA GLY A 250 -19.22 26.82 24.66
C GLY A 250 -19.69 25.99 23.45
N TYR A 251 -18.87 25.09 22.89
CA TYR A 251 -19.15 24.52 21.54
C TYR A 251 -19.18 22.98 21.45
N GLY A 252 -18.97 22.29 22.57
CA GLY A 252 -19.07 20.83 22.67
C GLY A 252 -17.77 20.08 22.35
N SER A 253 -17.77 18.77 22.58
CA SER A 253 -16.60 17.90 22.40
C SER A 253 -16.21 17.75 20.93
N LEU A 254 -14.91 17.59 20.66
CA LEU A 254 -14.40 17.29 19.32
C LEU A 254 -14.34 15.76 19.14
N PRO A 255 -15.03 15.19 18.15
CA PRO A 255 -14.98 13.75 17.92
C PRO A 255 -13.61 13.34 17.40
N TYR A 256 -13.23 12.07 17.58
CA TYR A 256 -12.07 11.49 16.91
C TYR A 256 -12.40 11.17 15.45
N ALA A 257 -11.58 11.63 14.51
CA ALA A 257 -11.87 11.51 13.09
C ALA A 257 -10.64 11.22 12.22
N PHE A 258 -10.89 10.58 11.08
CA PHE A 258 -9.94 10.39 10.00
C PHE A 258 -10.01 11.55 8.99
N MET A 259 -8.90 11.82 8.31
CA MET A 259 -8.79 12.91 7.34
C MET A 259 -8.78 12.35 5.91
N GLY A 260 -9.89 12.53 5.19
CA GLY A 260 -10.06 12.07 3.81
C GLY A 260 -9.98 13.19 2.77
N ASP A 261 -9.86 12.78 1.51
CA ASP A 261 -9.82 13.69 0.37
C ASP A 261 -11.16 14.31 -0.04
N ALA A 262 -11.07 15.57 -0.44
CA ALA A 262 -11.95 16.18 -1.42
C ALA A 262 -11.07 16.96 -2.40
N PHE A 263 -11.11 16.57 -3.66
CA PHE A 263 -10.29 17.09 -4.75
C PHE A 263 -10.23 18.63 -4.74
N TYR A 264 -9.06 19.19 -4.45
CA TYR A 264 -8.78 20.60 -4.71
C TYR A 264 -8.23 20.74 -6.13
N ALA A 265 -9.11 21.09 -7.06
CA ALA A 265 -8.72 21.56 -8.39
C ALA A 265 -8.02 22.93 -8.28
N LEU A 266 -6.76 22.97 -7.85
CA LEU A 266 -5.94 24.18 -7.86
C LEU A 266 -5.20 24.38 -9.20
N TYR A 267 -5.20 23.40 -10.12
CA TYR A 267 -4.42 23.50 -11.37
C TYR A 267 -5.05 22.90 -12.64
N PHE A 268 -6.36 22.62 -12.69
CA PHE A 268 -6.99 22.09 -13.91
C PHE A 268 -8.24 22.89 -14.33
N PRO A 269 -8.34 23.35 -15.61
CA PRO A 269 -9.37 24.29 -16.06
C PRO A 269 -10.72 23.62 -16.38
N LEU A 270 -11.07 22.52 -15.71
CA LEU A 270 -12.36 21.85 -15.89
C LEU A 270 -13.18 21.87 -14.60
N PRO A 271 -14.51 22.05 -14.67
CA PRO A 271 -15.39 22.11 -13.52
C PRO A 271 -15.55 20.71 -12.93
N MET A 272 -14.62 20.30 -12.06
CA MET A 272 -14.69 19.01 -11.38
C MET A 272 -15.06 19.23 -9.91
N HIS A 273 -16.36 19.31 -9.64
CA HIS A 273 -16.93 19.18 -8.31
C HIS A 273 -16.96 17.69 -7.96
N ASN A 274 -15.92 17.15 -7.32
CA ASN A 274 -15.95 15.75 -6.87
C ASN A 274 -15.30 15.59 -5.50
N GLU A 275 -16.02 14.91 -4.62
CA GLU A 275 -15.56 14.54 -3.29
C GLU A 275 -15.14 13.07 -3.35
N ALA A 276 -13.87 12.78 -3.05
CA ALA A 276 -13.36 11.41 -3.12
C ALA A 276 -13.91 10.56 -1.98
N PHE A 277 -14.14 11.17 -0.81
CA PHE A 277 -14.70 10.52 0.38
C PHE A 277 -16.01 11.17 0.85
N PRO A 278 -16.94 10.41 1.46
CA PRO A 278 -18.14 10.96 2.09
C PRO A 278 -17.78 11.73 3.37
N LEU A 279 -18.50 12.81 3.67
CA LEU A 279 -18.39 13.46 4.98
C LEU A 279 -19.16 12.63 6.01
N ARG A 280 -18.50 12.21 7.08
CA ARG A 280 -19.08 11.50 8.23
C ARG A 280 -18.54 12.08 9.54
N ARG A 281 -19.21 11.82 10.65
CA ARG A 281 -18.78 12.17 12.01
C ARG A 281 -17.30 11.83 12.27
N ASN A 282 -16.87 10.63 11.87
CA ASN A 282 -15.48 10.16 12.04
C ASN A 282 -14.64 10.23 10.75
N LEU A 283 -15.11 10.90 9.69
CA LEU A 283 -14.36 11.09 8.44
C LEU A 283 -14.56 12.52 7.93
N LEU A 284 -13.57 13.36 8.19
CA LEU A 284 -13.57 14.74 7.75
C LEU A 284 -13.04 14.86 6.33
N ARG A 285 -13.61 15.81 5.61
CA ARG A 285 -13.13 16.25 4.30
C ARG A 285 -13.20 17.78 4.22
N PRO A 286 -12.44 18.40 3.30
CA PRO A 286 -12.47 19.84 3.13
C PRO A 286 -13.84 20.45 2.82
N PHE A 287 -14.00 21.76 3.05
CA PHE A 287 -15.14 22.52 2.56
C PHE A 287 -15.08 22.65 1.03
N PRO A 288 -16.15 22.30 0.31
CA PRO A 288 -16.20 22.46 -1.13
C PRO A 288 -16.36 23.93 -1.53
N GLY A 289 -15.73 24.33 -2.63
CA GLY A 289 -15.86 25.68 -3.21
C GLY A 289 -14.53 26.36 -3.47
N ARG A 290 -14.50 27.27 -4.46
CA ARG A 290 -13.30 28.04 -4.85
C ARG A 290 -13.12 29.32 -4.03
N GLN A 291 -14.20 30.05 -3.78
CA GLN A 291 -14.20 31.27 -2.98
C GLN A 291 -14.80 30.97 -1.61
N LEU A 292 -13.93 30.61 -0.68
CA LEU A 292 -14.33 30.26 0.68
C LEU A 292 -14.00 31.40 1.65
N PRO A 293 -14.89 31.68 2.63
CA PRO A 293 -14.57 32.52 3.78
C PRO A 293 -13.26 32.09 4.45
N ARG A 294 -12.59 33.06 5.07
CA ARG A 294 -11.26 32.87 5.70
C ARG A 294 -11.22 31.66 6.65
N ASP A 295 -12.25 31.49 7.46
CA ASP A 295 -12.33 30.41 8.46
C ASP A 295 -12.35 29.02 7.82
N LYS A 296 -13.13 28.88 6.73
CA LYS A 296 -13.17 27.66 5.92
C LYS A 296 -11.83 27.40 5.22
N ARG A 297 -11.15 28.45 4.74
CA ARG A 297 -9.80 28.35 4.14
C ARG A 297 -8.76 27.88 5.16
N ILE A 298 -8.80 28.40 6.39
CA ILE A 298 -7.92 27.96 7.49
C ILE A 298 -8.14 26.47 7.79
N PHE A 299 -9.39 26.04 7.96
CA PHE A 299 -9.71 24.63 8.18
C PHE A 299 -9.18 23.74 7.05
N ASN A 300 -9.43 24.10 5.78
CA ASN A 300 -8.97 23.32 4.64
C ASN A 300 -7.44 23.23 4.58
N TYR A 301 -6.75 24.33 4.90
CA TYR A 301 -5.29 24.35 4.96
C TYR A 301 -4.75 23.42 6.07
N ARG A 302 -5.36 23.44 7.26
CA ARG A 302 -5.01 22.53 8.38
C ARG A 302 -5.25 21.07 8.02
N LEU A 303 -6.40 20.75 7.45
CA LEU A 303 -6.74 19.40 7.00
C LEU A 303 -5.76 18.92 5.93
N ARG A 304 -5.47 19.74 4.91
CA ARG A 304 -4.49 19.42 3.86
C ARG A 304 -3.13 19.07 4.46
N ARG A 305 -2.64 19.85 5.44
CA ARG A 305 -1.36 19.57 6.10
C ARG A 305 -1.34 18.22 6.79
N SER A 306 -2.40 17.85 7.50
CA SER A 306 -2.49 16.53 8.13
C SER A 306 -2.49 15.40 7.09
N ARG A 307 -3.14 15.62 5.94
CA ARG A 307 -3.20 14.65 4.83
C ARG A 307 -1.89 14.45 4.06
N LEU A 308 -0.98 15.42 4.09
CA LEU A 308 0.36 15.24 3.51
C LEU A 308 1.08 14.00 4.08
N THR A 309 0.69 13.50 5.27
CA THR A 309 1.23 12.26 5.84
C THR A 309 1.01 11.04 4.95
N VAL A 310 -0.20 10.79 4.46
CA VAL A 310 -0.47 9.62 3.60
C VAL A 310 0.15 9.78 2.21
N GLU A 311 0.10 10.98 1.63
CA GLU A 311 0.78 11.28 0.36
C GLU A 311 2.29 11.04 0.44
N CYS A 312 2.93 11.53 1.51
CA CYS A 312 4.35 11.29 1.76
C CYS A 312 4.65 9.81 1.98
N ALA A 313 3.81 9.08 2.72
CA ALA A 313 4.00 7.64 2.95
C ALA A 313 3.94 6.86 1.62
N PHE A 314 3.02 7.21 0.73
CA PHE A 314 2.97 6.66 -0.62
C PHE A 314 4.18 7.07 -1.48
N GLY A 315 4.69 8.29 -1.32
CA GLY A 315 5.95 8.70 -1.94
C GLY A 315 7.14 7.88 -1.47
N ILE A 316 7.27 7.68 -0.15
CA ILE A 316 8.34 6.91 0.49
C ILE A 316 8.30 5.45 0.05
N ILE A 317 7.14 4.78 0.12
CA ILE A 317 7.05 3.37 -0.30
C ILE A 317 7.35 3.21 -1.80
N SER A 318 7.01 4.20 -2.62
CA SER A 318 7.29 4.20 -4.07
C SER A 318 8.75 4.50 -4.40
N SER A 319 9.48 5.20 -3.53
CA SER A 319 10.93 5.42 -3.68
C SER A 319 11.72 4.23 -3.14
N GLN A 320 11.28 3.65 -2.03
CA GLN A 320 11.82 2.42 -1.43
C GLN A 320 11.67 1.25 -2.41
N TRP A 321 10.46 0.99 -2.89
CA TRP A 321 10.14 -0.18 -3.72
C TRP A 321 9.80 0.26 -5.14
N ARG A 322 10.73 0.10 -6.08
CA ARG A 322 10.53 0.56 -7.46
C ARG A 322 9.46 -0.21 -8.23
N MET A 323 8.94 -1.32 -7.69
CA MET A 323 7.78 -2.00 -8.27
C MET A 323 6.58 -1.06 -8.50
N TYR A 324 6.37 -0.07 -7.62
CA TYR A 324 5.29 0.92 -7.76
C TYR A 324 5.48 1.92 -8.91
N ARG A 325 6.70 2.00 -9.48
CA ARG A 325 7.02 2.86 -10.62
C ARG A 325 6.94 2.14 -11.96
N ARG A 326 6.49 0.88 -11.96
CA ARG A 326 6.41 0.02 -13.15
C ARG A 326 5.01 -0.52 -13.34
N VAL A 327 4.72 -0.96 -14.56
CA VAL A 327 3.54 -1.77 -14.87
C VAL A 327 3.85 -3.22 -14.46
N LEU A 328 3.12 -3.73 -13.47
CA LEU A 328 3.37 -5.06 -12.94
C LEU A 328 2.84 -6.13 -13.90
N GLY A 329 3.75 -6.94 -14.48
CA GLY A 329 3.41 -8.09 -15.34
C GLY A 329 2.92 -9.33 -14.56
N ILE A 330 2.20 -9.12 -13.46
CA ILE A 330 1.69 -10.18 -12.58
C ILE A 330 0.18 -10.03 -12.39
N GLY A 331 -0.50 -11.14 -12.08
CA GLY A 331 -1.94 -11.13 -11.82
C GLY A 331 -2.30 -10.35 -10.54
N PRO A 332 -3.58 -9.91 -10.42
CA PRO A 332 -4.03 -9.05 -9.33
C PRO A 332 -3.81 -9.65 -7.94
N GLU A 333 -4.07 -10.95 -7.76
CA GLU A 333 -3.85 -11.65 -6.48
C GLU A 333 -2.38 -11.60 -6.04
N LYS A 334 -1.44 -11.73 -6.98
CA LYS A 334 0.00 -11.64 -6.68
C LYS A 334 0.43 -10.21 -6.42
N ALA A 335 -0.16 -9.26 -7.13
CA ALA A 335 0.09 -7.84 -6.91
C ALA A 335 -0.38 -7.42 -5.51
N GLU A 336 -1.54 -7.91 -5.07
CA GLU A 336 -2.06 -7.71 -3.72
C GLU A 336 -1.08 -8.19 -2.64
N LEU A 337 -0.57 -9.42 -2.78
CA LEU A 337 0.44 -9.97 -1.87
C LEU A 337 1.72 -9.13 -1.83
N CYS A 338 2.21 -8.67 -2.99
CA CYS A 338 3.39 -7.81 -3.06
C CYS A 338 3.16 -6.48 -2.34
N VAL A 339 2.01 -5.84 -2.56
CA VAL A 339 1.65 -4.56 -1.94
C VAL A 339 1.50 -4.70 -0.43
N LYS A 340 0.82 -5.76 0.04
CA LYS A 340 0.71 -6.10 1.47
C LYS A 340 2.09 -6.26 2.10
N ALA A 341 2.98 -7.02 1.46
CA ALA A 341 4.33 -7.25 1.95
C ALA A 341 5.16 -5.95 2.02
N THR A 342 5.12 -5.10 0.99
CA THR A 342 5.88 -3.84 0.98
C THR A 342 5.36 -2.81 2.00
N CYS A 343 4.04 -2.75 2.25
CA CYS A 343 3.47 -1.89 3.31
C CYS A 343 3.98 -2.29 4.70
N ILE A 344 4.03 -3.60 4.98
CA ILE A 344 4.57 -4.11 6.24
C ILE A 344 6.09 -3.90 6.32
N LEU A 345 6.84 -4.17 5.25
CA LEU A 345 8.29 -3.93 5.23
C LEU A 345 8.62 -2.45 5.44
N HIS A 346 7.79 -1.54 4.94
CA HIS A 346 7.92 -0.11 5.24
C HIS A 346 7.78 0.18 6.73
N ASN A 347 6.76 -0.36 7.40
CA ASN A 347 6.60 -0.20 8.85
C ASN A 347 7.75 -0.83 9.63
N TYR A 348 8.19 -2.03 9.24
CA TYR A 348 9.35 -2.71 9.81
C TYR A 348 10.59 -1.81 9.79
N LEU A 349 10.91 -1.23 8.64
CA LEU A 349 12.06 -0.34 8.50
C LEU A 349 11.93 0.92 9.35
N ARG A 350 10.75 1.52 9.36
CA ARG A 350 10.45 2.72 10.14
C ARG A 350 10.62 2.50 11.65
N MET A 351 10.23 1.33 12.15
CA MET A 351 10.23 1.03 13.57
C MET A 351 11.58 0.49 14.05
N VAL A 352 12.33 -0.21 13.20
CA VAL A 352 13.63 -0.80 13.58
C VAL A 352 14.79 0.20 13.47
N GLU A 353 14.72 1.18 12.56
CA GLU A 353 15.83 2.14 12.35
C GLU A 353 15.91 3.29 13.37
N GLY A 354 15.08 3.35 14.41
CA GLY A 354 15.16 4.44 15.40
C GLY A 354 15.12 5.82 14.73
N GLY A 355 14.10 6.06 13.89
CA GLY A 355 13.82 7.40 13.36
C GLY A 355 14.94 8.00 12.49
N ARG A 356 15.35 7.34 11.40
CA ARG A 356 15.98 8.11 10.32
C ARG A 356 15.01 9.21 9.86
N SER A 357 15.39 10.46 10.07
CA SER A 357 14.78 11.62 9.43
C SER A 357 14.94 11.46 7.92
N HIS A 358 14.01 10.75 7.29
CA HIS A 358 13.86 10.85 5.86
C HIS A 358 13.54 12.32 5.61
N GLN A 359 14.49 13.02 4.98
CA GLN A 359 14.23 14.35 4.45
C GLN A 359 12.91 14.26 3.70
N ARG A 360 12.00 15.21 3.97
CA ARG A 360 10.78 15.36 3.19
C ARG A 360 11.18 15.22 1.72
N PRO A 361 10.54 14.34 0.93
CA PRO A 361 10.72 14.39 -0.51
C PRO A 361 10.54 15.84 -0.93
N SER A 362 11.47 16.37 -1.73
CA SER A 362 11.23 17.65 -2.41
C SER A 362 9.88 17.55 -3.11
N GLN A 363 9.11 18.65 -3.11
CA GLN A 363 7.76 18.69 -3.69
C GLN A 363 7.73 18.20 -5.16
N ASP A 364 8.88 18.22 -5.83
CA ASP A 364 9.08 17.79 -7.21
C ASP A 364 9.14 16.26 -7.40
N GLU A 365 9.59 15.47 -6.41
CA GLU A 365 9.70 14.01 -6.53
C GLU A 365 8.41 13.25 -6.19
N ALA A 366 7.47 13.88 -5.45
CA ALA A 366 6.16 13.31 -5.17
C ALA A 366 5.29 13.15 -6.43
N SER A 367 5.61 13.92 -7.48
CA SER A 367 4.74 14.09 -8.65
C SER A 367 4.86 12.97 -9.70
N ALA A 368 5.88 12.11 -9.65
CA ALA A 368 6.15 11.17 -10.74
C ALA A 368 5.50 9.77 -10.61
N ALA A 369 4.78 9.47 -9.52
CA ALA A 369 4.16 8.14 -9.34
C ALA A 369 2.91 8.10 -8.42
N LEU A 370 2.30 9.24 -8.11
CA LEU A 370 1.04 9.29 -7.37
C LEU A 370 -0.13 9.35 -8.36
N LEU A 371 -0.99 8.34 -8.33
CA LEU A 371 -2.24 8.31 -9.10
C LEU A 371 -3.37 8.09 -8.09
N GLU A 372 -4.04 9.18 -7.72
CA GLU A 372 -5.22 9.24 -6.85
C GLU A 372 -6.44 8.56 -7.50
N ALA A 373 -7.31 7.92 -6.71
CA ALA A 373 -8.50 7.22 -7.22
C ALA A 373 -9.78 8.08 -7.15
N PRO A 374 -10.56 8.25 -8.24
CA PRO A 374 -11.63 9.24 -8.24
C PRO A 374 -13.04 8.67 -8.02
N ARG A 375 -13.90 9.45 -7.34
CA ARG A 375 -15.40 9.50 -7.31
C ARG A 375 -16.20 8.63 -6.32
N ALA A 376 -16.46 9.13 -5.11
CA ALA A 376 -17.63 8.65 -4.37
C ALA A 376 -18.92 9.10 -5.06
N GLY A 377 -19.94 8.23 -5.13
CA GLY A 377 -21.32 8.68 -5.38
C GLY A 377 -21.78 9.60 -4.25
N SER A 378 -22.75 10.47 -4.51
CA SER A 378 -23.21 11.46 -3.51
C SER A 378 -23.83 10.75 -2.31
N ASN A 379 -23.04 10.56 -1.26
CA ASN A 379 -23.55 10.26 0.07
C ASN A 379 -23.87 11.59 0.74
N ASN A 380 -25.15 11.90 0.87
CA ASN A 380 -25.61 13.08 1.58
C ASN A 380 -25.12 13.02 3.04
N ALA A 381 -24.35 14.03 3.45
CA ALA A 381 -23.91 14.20 4.82
C ALA A 381 -25.12 14.51 5.73
N THR A 382 -25.16 13.92 6.92
CA THR A 382 -26.18 14.27 7.91
C THR A 382 -25.89 15.67 8.49
N ARG A 383 -26.90 16.29 9.13
CA ARG A 383 -26.70 17.56 9.85
C ARG A 383 -25.61 17.44 10.92
N GLU A 384 -25.50 16.28 11.55
CA GLU A 384 -24.48 16.03 12.57
C GLU A 384 -23.06 15.96 11.97
N ASP A 385 -22.91 15.31 10.80
CA ASP A 385 -21.63 15.25 10.09
C ASP A 385 -21.11 16.66 9.71
N ILE A 386 -22.03 17.54 9.28
CA ILE A 386 -21.73 18.95 8.96
C ILE A 386 -21.30 19.71 10.23
N ARG A 387 -22.06 19.55 11.34
CA ARG A 387 -21.73 20.16 12.63
C ARG A 387 -20.39 19.69 13.18
N CYS A 388 -20.02 18.42 12.98
CA CYS A 388 -18.70 17.91 13.37
C CYS A 388 -17.59 18.70 12.68
N ARG A 389 -17.68 18.88 11.35
CA ARG A 389 -16.69 19.67 10.59
C ARG A 389 -16.66 21.14 11.03
N GLU A 390 -17.82 21.73 11.30
CA GLU A 390 -17.91 23.11 11.76
C GLU A 390 -17.28 23.31 13.15
N ARG A 391 -17.44 22.36 14.08
CA ARG A 391 -16.74 22.38 15.38
C ARG A 391 -15.21 22.44 15.22
N TYR A 392 -14.65 21.65 14.31
CA TYR A 392 -13.23 21.72 13.99
C TYR A 392 -12.82 23.05 13.38
N MET A 393 -13.63 23.60 12.47
CA MET A 393 -13.38 24.91 11.88
C MET A 393 -13.31 25.99 12.98
N MET A 394 -14.28 26.00 13.90
CA MET A 394 -14.33 26.95 15.00
C MET A 394 -13.14 26.80 15.96
N TYR A 395 -12.72 25.57 16.25
CA TYR A 395 -11.52 25.33 17.05
C TYR A 395 -10.28 25.98 16.41
N PHE A 396 -10.07 25.83 15.10
CA PHE A 396 -8.90 26.41 14.43
C PHE A 396 -8.94 27.94 14.29
N THR A 397 -10.11 28.56 14.44
CA THR A 397 -10.24 30.03 14.45
C THR A 397 -10.19 30.64 15.85
N ASN A 398 -10.33 29.83 16.90
CA ASN A 398 -10.33 30.26 18.29
C ASN A 398 -9.11 29.69 19.06
N GLU A 399 -9.29 28.65 19.87
CA GLU A 399 -8.24 28.14 20.77
C GLU A 399 -7.09 27.42 20.03
N GLY A 400 -7.37 26.85 18.86
CA GLY A 400 -6.41 26.11 18.05
C GLY A 400 -5.58 26.98 17.09
N VAL A 401 -5.63 28.31 17.24
CA VAL A 401 -4.94 29.27 16.36
C VAL A 401 -3.44 29.09 16.43
N VAL A 402 -2.80 29.07 15.26
CA VAL A 402 -1.33 29.07 15.15
C VAL A 402 -0.84 30.22 14.26
N PRO A 403 0.37 30.76 14.48
CA PRO A 403 0.84 31.96 13.79
C PRO A 403 0.86 31.84 12.25
N TRP A 404 1.23 30.67 11.73
CA TRP A 404 1.41 30.45 10.30
C TRP A 404 0.12 30.19 9.53
N GLN A 405 -1.02 29.98 10.19
CA GLN A 405 -2.27 29.59 9.50
C GLN A 405 -2.89 30.72 8.69
N HIS A 406 -2.41 31.95 8.84
CA HIS A 406 -2.90 33.12 8.12
C HIS A 406 -2.18 33.36 6.78
N HIS A 407 -1.07 32.67 6.52
CA HIS A 407 -0.36 32.71 5.24
C HIS A 407 -1.05 31.85 4.16
N VAL A 408 -2.38 31.74 4.21
CA VAL A 408 -3.15 30.96 3.23
C VAL A 408 -3.10 31.68 1.90
N VAL A 409 -2.28 31.17 0.98
CA VAL A 409 -2.34 31.53 -0.44
C VAL A 409 -3.56 30.88 -1.05
#